data_AF-A0A3R8QA36-F1
#
_entry.id   AF-A0A3R8QA36-F1
#
_cell.length_a   1.000
_cell.length_b   1.000
_cell.length_c   1.000
_cell.angle_alpha   90.00
_cell.angle_beta   90.00
_cell.angle_gamma   90.00
#
_symmetry.space_group_name_H-M   'P 1'
#
loop_
_entity.id
_entity.type
_entity.pdbx_description
1 polymer ?
#
loop_
_entity_poly.entity_id
_entity_poly.type
_entity_poly.pdbx_seq_one_letter_code
_entity_poly.pdbx_strand_id
1 'polypeptide(L)'
;MIMISTRRRTAALTIPLVLGAALTGCADDKHLDYLTDYSNHRPLRVTGYPSTDSLEAVQKVVWRLADGDVDGLAALNTEGGDARPAARAWIKEYGKAARGEVSADFEEDFALRQSVVLHFTGPSRTEEITARPGPHDTWGVVLVNPEPKDVKKSGPAPTTR
;
A
#
# COMPACT_ATOMS: atom_id res chain seq x y z
N MET A 1 25.09 39.82 -65.05
CA MET A 1 24.43 39.24 -66.24
C MET A 1 24.91 37.79 -66.30
N ILE A 2 24.17 36.70 -66.06
CA ILE A 2 22.73 36.37 -66.06
C ILE A 2 22.51 35.24 -65.00
N MET A 3 21.39 35.29 -64.28
CA MET A 3 20.86 34.20 -63.43
C MET A 3 20.39 33.02 -64.31
N ILE A 4 20.35 31.79 -63.77
CA ILE A 4 19.13 30.97 -63.68
C ILE A 4 19.36 29.85 -62.65
N SER A 5 18.38 29.71 -61.76
CA SER A 5 18.20 28.75 -60.67
C SER A 5 17.57 27.46 -61.20
N THR A 6 17.89 26.28 -60.62
CA THR A 6 16.83 25.27 -60.33
C THR A 6 17.21 24.20 -59.29
N ARG A 7 16.46 24.26 -58.18
CA ARG A 7 15.84 23.19 -57.36
C ARG A 7 16.63 22.00 -56.77
N ARG A 8 16.63 22.03 -55.42
CA ARG A 8 16.66 20.96 -54.43
C ARG A 8 15.93 19.66 -54.84
N ARG A 9 16.51 18.51 -54.46
CA ARG A 9 15.78 17.36 -53.94
C ARG A 9 16.52 16.75 -52.76
N THR A 10 15.95 16.96 -51.59
CA THR A 10 16.18 16.26 -50.33
C THR A 10 15.86 14.77 -50.51
N ALA A 11 16.82 13.89 -50.27
CA ALA A 11 16.57 12.47 -50.06
C ALA A 11 16.59 12.21 -48.55
N ALA A 12 15.42 12.09 -47.95
CA ALA A 12 15.26 11.62 -46.58
C ALA A 12 15.44 10.09 -46.57
N LEU A 13 16.44 9.60 -45.86
CA LEU A 13 16.62 8.19 -45.55
C LEU A 13 15.71 7.84 -44.36
N THR A 14 14.58 7.21 -44.64
CA THR A 14 13.74 6.53 -43.65
C THR A 14 14.41 5.23 -43.25
N ILE A 15 14.85 5.13 -42.00
CA ILE A 15 15.28 3.87 -41.37
C ILE A 15 14.12 3.39 -40.49
N PRO A 16 13.35 2.36 -40.88
CA PRO A 16 12.50 1.66 -39.95
C PRO A 16 13.30 0.47 -39.40
N LEU A 17 13.83 0.59 -38.19
CA LEU A 17 14.21 -0.60 -37.43
C LEU A 17 13.39 -0.62 -36.14
N VAL A 18 12.27 -1.33 -36.26
CA VAL A 18 11.42 -1.80 -35.18
C VAL A 18 12.25 -2.69 -34.26
N LEU A 19 12.58 -2.20 -33.07
CA LEU A 19 12.92 -3.04 -31.91
C LEU A 19 11.97 -2.69 -30.76
N GLY A 20 10.69 -2.98 -30.96
CA GLY A 20 9.75 -3.18 -29.88
C GLY A 20 9.91 -4.61 -29.37
N ALA A 21 10.95 -4.86 -28.57
CA ALA A 21 11.05 -6.11 -27.82
C ALA A 21 9.98 -6.09 -26.73
N ALA A 22 8.78 -6.57 -27.07
CA ALA A 22 7.73 -6.85 -26.11
C ALA A 22 8.17 -8.04 -25.26
N LEU A 23 8.98 -7.76 -24.24
CA LEU A 23 9.05 -8.61 -23.06
C LEU A 23 7.80 -8.31 -22.22
N THR A 24 6.63 -8.72 -22.70
CA THR A 24 5.48 -8.96 -21.81
C THR A 24 5.80 -10.24 -21.07
N GLY A 25 6.76 -10.13 -20.14
CA GLY A 25 7.11 -11.18 -19.20
C GLY A 25 5.91 -11.52 -18.35
N CYS A 26 5.90 -12.73 -17.81
CA CYS A 26 4.82 -13.40 -17.07
C CYS A 26 4.42 -12.70 -15.76
N ALA A 27 4.07 -11.41 -15.80
CA ALA A 27 3.45 -10.70 -14.70
C ALA A 27 1.93 -10.88 -14.84
N ASP A 28 1.34 -11.54 -13.85
CA ASP A 28 -0.12 -11.51 -13.67
C ASP A 28 -0.57 -10.06 -13.40
N ASP A 29 -1.78 -9.70 -13.80
CA ASP A 29 -2.31 -8.33 -13.70
C ASP A 29 -2.25 -7.82 -12.25
N LYS A 30 -2.52 -8.70 -11.27
CA LYS A 30 -2.42 -8.39 -9.83
C LYS A 30 -1.02 -7.99 -9.39
N HIS A 31 0.01 -8.60 -9.98
CA HIS A 31 1.40 -8.28 -9.67
C HIS A 31 1.78 -6.91 -10.24
N LEU A 32 1.26 -6.54 -11.41
CA LEU A 32 1.45 -5.21 -11.98
C LEU A 32 0.71 -4.13 -11.17
N ASP A 33 -0.50 -4.41 -10.71
CA ASP A 33 -1.26 -3.51 -9.82
C ASP A 33 -0.50 -3.27 -8.51
N TYR A 34 0.00 -4.34 -7.88
CA TYR A 34 0.81 -4.23 -6.66
C TYR A 34 2.08 -3.40 -6.90
N LEU A 35 2.84 -3.65 -7.97
CA LEU A 35 4.05 -2.88 -8.27
C LEU A 35 3.75 -1.41 -8.52
N THR A 36 2.64 -1.12 -9.20
CA THR A 36 2.19 0.24 -9.47
C THR A 36 1.85 0.95 -8.16
N ASP A 37 1.03 0.34 -7.31
CA ASP A 37 0.71 0.85 -5.97
C ASP A 37 1.99 1.05 -5.15
N TYR A 38 2.88 0.05 -5.10
CA TYR A 38 4.14 0.13 -4.37
C TYR A 38 4.99 1.33 -4.80
N SER A 39 5.07 1.60 -6.11
CA SER A 39 5.85 2.72 -6.65
C SER A 39 5.24 4.10 -6.37
N ASN A 40 3.91 4.17 -6.23
CA ASN A 40 3.18 5.42 -6.01
C ASN A 40 3.09 5.81 -4.53
N HIS A 41 3.47 4.92 -3.62
CA HIS A 41 3.32 5.11 -2.19
C HIS A 41 4.66 5.21 -1.46
N ARG A 42 4.62 5.82 -0.27
CA ARG A 42 5.79 5.80 0.62
C ARG A 42 6.02 4.37 1.12
N PRO A 43 7.29 3.93 1.23
CA PRO A 43 7.60 2.64 1.82
C PRO A 43 7.11 2.56 3.27
N LEU A 44 6.49 1.44 3.63
CA LEU A 44 6.14 1.10 5.00
C LEU A 44 7.41 0.68 5.76
N ARG A 45 7.69 1.27 6.92
CA ARG A 45 8.73 0.75 7.82
C ARG A 45 8.20 -0.48 8.55
N VAL A 46 8.97 -1.54 8.58
CA VAL A 46 8.52 -2.84 9.10
C VAL A 46 9.46 -3.32 10.20
N THR A 47 8.89 -3.75 11.32
CA THR A 47 9.58 -4.51 12.38
C THR A 47 8.84 -5.83 12.64
N GLY A 48 9.53 -6.81 13.23
CA GLY A 48 8.98 -8.14 13.48
C GLY A 48 9.12 -9.12 12.30
N TYR A 49 8.23 -10.11 12.23
CA TYR A 49 8.33 -11.24 11.30
C TYR A 49 7.05 -11.43 10.46
N PRO A 50 6.80 -10.58 9.47
CA PRO A 50 5.65 -10.74 8.59
C PRO A 50 5.80 -11.96 7.67
N SER A 51 4.67 -12.55 7.28
CA SER A 51 4.63 -13.36 6.06
C SER A 51 4.56 -12.43 4.84
N THR A 52 4.85 -12.96 3.64
CA THR A 52 4.72 -12.18 2.40
C THR A 52 3.30 -11.63 2.26
N ASP A 53 2.30 -12.46 2.49
CA ASP A 53 0.91 -12.10 2.26
C ASP A 53 0.36 -11.15 3.34
N SER A 54 0.79 -11.31 4.59
CA SER A 54 0.40 -10.39 5.67
C SER A 54 1.00 -9.00 5.46
N LEU A 55 2.26 -8.93 5.02
CA LEU A 55 2.90 -7.68 4.66
C LEU A 55 2.17 -6.98 3.52
N GLU A 56 1.84 -7.71 2.46
CA GLU A 56 1.10 -7.17 1.32
C GLU A 56 -0.27 -6.60 1.74
N ALA A 57 -1.02 -7.34 2.56
CA ALA A 57 -2.31 -6.88 3.06
C ALA A 57 -2.18 -5.58 3.87
N VAL A 58 -1.20 -5.49 4.77
CA VAL A 58 -0.95 -4.29 5.59
C VAL A 58 -0.51 -3.11 4.74
N GLN A 59 0.36 -3.33 3.75
CA GLN A 59 0.75 -2.30 2.80
C GLN A 59 -0.45 -1.74 2.05
N LYS A 60 -1.30 -2.61 1.51
CA LYS A 60 -2.54 -2.21 0.83
C LYS A 60 -3.46 -1.41 1.76
N VAL A 61 -3.60 -1.77 3.03
CA VAL A 61 -4.36 -0.94 4.00
C VAL A 61 -3.80 0.49 4.04
N VAL A 62 -2.50 0.65 4.24
CA VAL A 62 -1.86 1.97 4.34
C VAL A 62 -2.00 2.78 3.04
N TRP A 63 -1.89 2.12 1.89
CA TRP A 63 -2.06 2.74 0.58
C TRP A 63 -3.50 3.24 0.37
N ARG A 64 -4.49 2.38 0.59
CA ARG A 64 -5.91 2.77 0.47
C ARG A 64 -6.30 3.87 1.45
N LEU A 65 -5.71 3.91 2.64
CA LEU A 65 -5.84 5.04 3.57
C LEU A 65 -5.26 6.34 3.00
N ALA A 66 -4.05 6.29 2.44
CA ALA A 66 -3.38 7.47 1.88
C ALA A 66 -4.13 8.06 0.67
N ASP A 67 -4.66 7.17 -0.18
CA ASP A 67 -5.47 7.50 -1.35
C ASP A 67 -6.88 7.99 -0.98
N GLY A 68 -7.38 7.60 0.20
CA GLY A 68 -8.78 7.81 0.58
C GLY A 68 -9.73 6.88 -0.19
N ASP A 69 -9.24 5.72 -0.61
CA ASP A 69 -10.00 4.72 -1.36
C ASP A 69 -10.85 3.86 -0.41
N VAL A 70 -12.12 4.28 -0.25
CA VAL A 70 -13.10 3.61 0.61
C VAL A 70 -13.39 2.19 0.13
N ASP A 71 -13.53 2.00 -1.18
CA ASP A 71 -13.95 0.72 -1.73
C ASP A 71 -12.78 -0.28 -1.72
N GLY A 72 -11.57 0.17 -2.06
CA GLY A 72 -10.36 -0.63 -1.94
C GLY A 72 -10.06 -1.02 -0.50
N LEU A 73 -10.24 -0.11 0.46
CA LEU A 73 -10.05 -0.44 1.89
C LEU A 73 -11.12 -1.42 2.39
N ALA A 74 -12.39 -1.23 2.00
CA ALA A 74 -13.48 -2.14 2.38
C ALA A 74 -13.29 -3.55 1.79
N ALA A 75 -12.72 -3.65 0.58
CA ALA A 75 -12.44 -4.94 -0.07
C ALA A 75 -11.39 -5.79 0.67
N LEU A 76 -10.55 -5.19 1.52
CA LEU A 76 -9.58 -5.90 2.36
C LEU A 76 -10.21 -6.55 3.59
N ASN A 77 -11.49 -6.30 3.88
CA ASN A 77 -12.15 -6.86 5.05
C ASN A 77 -12.38 -8.38 4.93
N THR A 78 -12.00 -9.11 5.97
CA THR A 78 -12.11 -10.58 6.02
C THR A 78 -13.33 -11.10 6.80
N GLU A 79 -14.11 -10.23 7.44
CA GLU A 79 -15.30 -10.63 8.21
C GLU A 79 -16.58 -10.72 7.36
N GLY A 80 -16.51 -10.36 6.07
CA GLY A 80 -17.68 -10.28 5.19
C GLY A 80 -18.59 -9.09 5.53
N GLY A 81 -19.72 -8.99 4.82
CA GLY A 81 -20.65 -7.86 4.97
C GLY A 81 -20.18 -6.54 4.34
N ASP A 82 -20.95 -5.47 4.53
CA ASP A 82 -20.59 -4.14 4.02
C ASP A 82 -19.62 -3.43 4.98
N ALA A 83 -18.33 -3.45 4.64
CA ALA A 83 -17.27 -2.81 5.41
C ALA A 83 -17.04 -1.33 5.08
N ARG A 84 -17.78 -0.75 4.11
CA ARG A 84 -17.59 0.65 3.69
C ARG A 84 -17.81 1.67 4.81
N PRO A 85 -18.74 1.48 5.77
CA PRO A 85 -18.85 2.39 6.92
C PRO A 85 -17.57 2.44 7.76
N ALA A 86 -16.97 1.28 8.06
CA ALA A 86 -15.71 1.18 8.79
C ALA A 86 -14.57 1.80 7.98
N ALA A 87 -14.47 1.48 6.68
CA ALA A 87 -13.46 2.08 5.79
C ALA A 87 -13.54 3.62 5.76
N ARG A 88 -14.74 4.21 5.72
CA ARG A 88 -14.92 5.67 5.82
C ARG A 88 -14.45 6.23 7.16
N ALA A 89 -14.71 5.53 8.27
CA ALA A 89 -14.24 5.96 9.58
C ALA A 89 -12.70 5.94 9.66
N TRP A 90 -12.09 4.88 9.14
CA TRP A 90 -10.64 4.74 9.01
C TRP A 90 -9.99 5.82 8.16
N ILE A 91 -10.53 6.11 6.97
CA ILE A 91 -10.00 7.17 6.10
C ILE A 91 -10.14 8.54 6.75
N LYS A 92 -11.26 8.80 7.43
CA LYS A 92 -11.47 10.05 8.18
C LYS A 92 -10.41 10.23 9.28
N GLU A 93 -10.11 9.16 10.02
CA GLU A 93 -9.18 9.21 11.15
C GLU A 93 -7.71 9.25 10.69
N TYR A 94 -7.35 8.31 9.83
CA TYR A 94 -5.95 8.00 9.50
C TYR A 94 -5.52 8.44 8.10
N GLY A 95 -6.43 8.77 7.18
CA GLY A 95 -6.07 9.01 5.77
C GLY A 95 -5.06 10.14 5.57
N LYS A 96 -5.15 11.24 6.34
CA LYS A 96 -4.12 12.30 6.32
C LYS A 96 -2.78 11.81 6.89
N ALA A 97 -2.81 10.97 7.92
CA ALA A 97 -1.61 10.43 8.56
C ALA A 97 -0.88 9.43 7.66
N ALA A 98 -1.64 8.60 6.94
CA ALA A 98 -1.15 7.57 6.04
C ALA A 98 -0.37 8.13 4.83
N ARG A 99 -0.57 9.40 4.48
CA ARG A 99 0.25 10.11 3.48
C ARG A 99 1.66 10.45 3.97
N GLY A 100 1.85 10.43 5.29
CA GLY A 100 3.14 10.64 5.95
C GLY A 100 3.94 9.34 6.09
N GLU A 101 4.88 9.33 7.03
CA GLU A 101 5.58 8.10 7.41
C GLU A 101 4.68 7.24 8.31
N VAL A 102 4.63 5.95 8.01
CA VAL A 102 3.93 4.92 8.78
C VAL A 102 4.90 3.77 9.04
N SER A 103 4.87 3.22 10.25
CA SER A 103 5.54 1.96 10.56
C SER A 103 4.52 0.91 11.00
N ALA A 104 4.83 -0.36 10.74
CA ALA A 104 4.06 -1.51 11.16
C ALA A 104 4.95 -2.44 11.98
N ASP A 105 4.53 -2.72 13.21
CA ASP A 105 5.15 -3.73 14.07
C ASP A 105 4.35 -5.02 14.00
N PHE A 106 4.96 -6.07 13.47
CA PHE A 106 4.35 -7.39 13.34
C PHE A 106 4.71 -8.22 14.57
N GLU A 107 3.75 -8.39 15.48
CA GLU A 107 3.97 -9.13 16.72
C GLU A 107 4.31 -10.60 16.43
N GLU A 108 5.10 -11.24 17.32
CA GLU A 108 5.73 -12.56 17.11
C GLU A 108 4.75 -13.76 17.08
N ASP A 109 3.45 -13.53 16.93
CA ASP A 109 2.46 -14.60 16.86
C ASP A 109 2.42 -15.23 15.46
N PHE A 110 3.01 -16.42 15.34
CA PHE A 110 3.05 -17.26 14.11
C PHE A 110 1.70 -17.94 13.80
N ALA A 111 0.59 -17.39 14.28
CA ALA A 111 -0.74 -17.95 14.08
C ALA A 111 -1.30 -17.55 12.70
N LEU A 112 -2.39 -18.20 12.28
CA LEU A 112 -3.21 -17.83 11.11
C LEU A 112 -3.80 -16.41 11.18
N ARG A 113 -3.48 -15.66 12.24
CA ARG A 113 -3.86 -14.28 12.51
C ARG A 113 -2.61 -13.60 13.04
N GLN A 114 -2.20 -12.52 12.40
CA GLN A 114 -1.06 -11.74 12.81
C GLN A 114 -1.57 -10.40 13.35
N SER A 115 -1.24 -10.10 14.60
CA SER A 115 -1.48 -8.77 15.16
C SER A 115 -0.41 -7.82 14.63
N VAL A 116 -0.86 -6.67 14.15
CA VAL A 116 0.02 -5.65 13.56
C VAL A 116 -0.33 -4.31 14.16
N VAL A 117 0.66 -3.66 14.74
CA VAL A 117 0.53 -2.33 15.33
C VAL A 117 1.00 -1.30 14.32
N LEU A 118 0.07 -0.51 13.78
CA LEU A 118 0.35 0.60 12.89
C LEU A 118 0.67 1.85 13.72
N HIS A 119 1.80 2.48 13.45
CA HIS A 119 2.18 3.77 14.01
C HIS A 119 2.20 4.82 12.91
N PHE A 120 1.32 5.81 13.03
CA PHE A 120 1.30 6.95 12.11
C PHE A 120 2.03 8.14 12.72
N THR A 121 2.63 8.98 11.87
CA THR A 121 3.24 10.23 12.30
C THR A 121 2.18 11.20 12.87
N GLY A 122 2.36 11.65 14.12
CA GLY A 122 1.48 12.62 14.79
C GLY A 122 1.08 12.22 16.22
N PRO A 123 0.39 13.09 16.97
CA PRO A 123 -0.04 12.78 18.34
C PRO A 123 -1.13 11.70 18.36
N SER A 124 -0.94 10.66 19.19
CA SER A 124 -1.89 9.56 19.47
C SER A 124 -2.45 8.85 18.24
N ARG A 125 -1.60 8.23 17.42
CA ARG A 125 -2.04 7.48 16.23
C ARG A 125 -1.38 6.12 16.15
N THR A 126 -1.66 5.29 17.14
CA THR A 126 -1.37 3.86 17.06
C THR A 126 -2.69 3.12 16.92
N GLU A 127 -2.76 2.22 15.96
CA GLU A 127 -3.93 1.37 15.72
C GLU A 127 -3.46 -0.08 15.58
N GLU A 128 -4.14 -0.99 16.25
CA GLU A 128 -3.88 -2.42 16.12
C GLU A 128 -4.85 -3.01 15.10
N ILE A 129 -4.32 -3.76 14.15
CA ILE A 129 -5.11 -4.50 13.17
C ILE A 129 -4.76 -5.98 13.24
N THR A 130 -5.73 -6.81 12.89
CA THR A 130 -5.48 -8.25 12.69
C THR A 130 -5.44 -8.54 11.20
N ALA A 131 -4.26 -8.92 10.69
CA ALA A 131 -4.10 -9.47 9.36
C ALA A 131 -4.36 -10.98 9.39
N ARG A 132 -5.15 -11.49 8.44
CA ARG A 132 -5.45 -12.92 8.35
C ARG A 132 -5.87 -13.34 6.94
N PRO A 133 -5.80 -14.63 6.58
CA PRO A 133 -6.46 -15.15 5.40
C PRO A 133 -7.97 -14.90 5.46
N GLY A 134 -8.52 -14.30 4.40
CA GLY A 134 -9.94 -14.18 4.15
C GLY A 134 -10.49 -15.32 3.29
N PRO A 135 -11.69 -15.16 2.72
CA PRO A 135 -12.23 -16.12 1.76
C PRO A 135 -11.28 -16.35 0.58
N HIS A 136 -11.24 -17.58 0.07
CA HIS A 136 -10.39 -17.98 -1.06
C HIS A 136 -8.89 -17.74 -0.83
N ASP A 137 -8.42 -17.90 0.42
CA ASP A 137 -7.01 -17.77 0.82
C ASP A 137 -6.38 -16.42 0.47
N THR A 138 -7.21 -15.39 0.27
CA THR A 138 -6.74 -14.03 0.01
C THR A 138 -6.54 -13.32 1.33
N TRP A 139 -5.32 -12.86 1.60
CA TRP A 139 -5.02 -12.13 2.83
C TRP A 139 -5.67 -10.74 2.84
N GLY A 140 -6.13 -10.36 4.03
CA GLY A 140 -6.74 -9.07 4.30
C GLY A 140 -6.65 -8.74 5.78
N VAL A 141 -7.54 -7.87 6.24
CA VAL A 141 -7.60 -7.45 7.64
C VAL A 141 -8.99 -7.62 8.23
N VAL A 142 -9.09 -7.67 9.55
CA VAL A 142 -10.37 -7.47 10.25
C VAL A 142 -10.62 -5.97 10.30
N LEU A 143 -11.54 -5.48 9.46
CA LEU A 143 -11.84 -4.05 9.39
C LEU A 143 -13.07 -3.72 10.25
N VAL A 144 -12.83 -3.42 11.52
CA VAL A 144 -13.81 -2.83 12.43
C VAL A 144 -13.63 -1.31 12.51
N ASN A 145 -14.54 -0.59 13.15
CA ASN A 145 -14.33 0.85 13.37
C ASN A 145 -13.00 1.08 14.11
N PRO A 146 -12.23 2.12 13.75
CA PRO A 146 -10.94 2.38 14.37
C PRO A 146 -11.12 2.75 15.84
N GLU A 147 -10.25 2.23 16.71
CA GLU A 147 -10.18 2.53 18.14
C GLU A 147 -8.80 3.11 18.48
N PRO A 148 -8.56 4.41 18.21
CA PRO A 148 -7.25 5.01 18.40
C PRO A 148 -6.74 4.82 19.82
N LYS A 149 -5.60 4.15 19.97
CA LYS A 149 -4.96 4.01 21.28
C LYS A 149 -4.12 5.25 21.55
N ASP A 150 -4.41 5.94 22.65
CA ASP A 150 -3.51 6.96 23.19
C ASP A 150 -2.19 6.30 23.60
N VAL A 151 -1.07 6.87 23.14
CA VAL A 151 0.26 6.49 23.63
C VAL A 151 0.40 7.02 25.06
N LYS A 152 -0.19 6.32 26.03
CA LYS A 152 0.35 6.36 27.39
C LYS A 152 1.71 5.69 27.30
N LYS A 153 2.78 6.49 27.45
CA LYS A 153 4.12 5.97 27.73
C LYS A 153 3.98 4.84 28.74
N SER A 154 4.28 3.61 28.32
CA SER A 154 4.63 2.53 29.24
C SER A 154 5.89 3.00 29.97
N GLY A 155 5.70 3.70 31.09
CA GLY A 155 6.78 3.99 32.03
C GLY A 155 7.31 2.66 32.56
N PRO A 156 8.62 2.54 32.84
CA PRO A 156 9.16 1.31 33.40
C PRO A 156 8.41 0.97 34.69
N ALA A 157 8.11 -0.32 34.87
CA ALA A 157 7.46 -0.84 36.06
C ALA A 157 8.16 -0.30 37.32
N PRO A 158 7.41 0.11 38.37
CA PRO A 158 8.04 0.57 39.59
C PRO A 158 8.90 -0.55 40.17
N THR A 159 10.21 -0.34 40.20
CA THR A 159 11.12 -1.17 41.00
C THR A 159 10.80 -0.92 42.46
N THR A 160 10.12 -1.88 43.08
CA THR A 160 9.93 -1.94 44.52
C THR A 160 11.29 -1.96 45.19
N ARG A 161 11.53 -1.01 46.11
CA ARG A 161 12.68 -1.01 47.03
C ARG A 161 12.18 -1.29 48.43
#